data_AF-A0A3C2BAL3-F1
#
_entry.id   AF-A0A3C2BAL3-F1
#
_cell.length_a   1.000
_cell.length_b   1.000
_cell.length_c   1.000
_cell.angle_alpha   90.00
_cell.angle_beta   90.00
_cell.angle_gamma   90.00
#
_symmetry.space_group_name_H-M   'P 1'
#
loop_
_entity.id
_entity.type
_entity.pdbx_description
1 polymer ?
#
loop_
_entity_poly.entity_id
_entity_poly.type
_entity_poly.pdbx_seq_one_letter_code
_entity_poly.pdbx_strand_id
1 'polypeptide(L)' 'MTTLHWADSRIEIHRVVVGSYDNNVFVLRCRDTGEAVLIDAAN' A
#
# COMPACT_ATOMS: atom_id res chain seq x y z
N MET A 1 13.52 1.92 6.73
CA MET A 1 12.69 0.99 5.94
C MET A 1 11.61 1.80 5.26
N THR A 2 11.52 1.75 3.93
CA THR A 2 10.49 2.48 3.18
C THR A 2 9.36 1.51 2.85
N THR A 3 8.11 1.92 3.05
CA THR A 3 6.94 1.11 2.67
C THR A 3 6.62 1.22 1.19
N LEU A 4 7.19 2.20 0.47
CA LEU A 4 6.98 2.38 -0.96
C LEU A 4 7.44 1.11 -1.69
N HIS A 5 6.47 0.44 -2.32
CA HIS A 5 6.69 -0.77 -3.08
C HIS A 5 6.80 -0.45 -4.57
N TRP A 6 5.94 0.43 -5.07
CA TRP A 6 5.89 0.84 -6.45
C TRP A 6 5.21 2.21 -6.60
N ALA A 7 5.58 2.97 -7.62
CA ALA A 7 4.88 4.21 -7.99
C ALA A 7 5.05 4.54 -9.47
N ASP A 8 4.06 5.27 -10.00
CA ASP A 8 4.13 5.96 -11.29
C ASP A 8 3.64 7.41 -11.16
N SER A 9 3.29 8.05 -12.28
CA SER A 9 2.82 9.44 -12.30
C SER A 9 1.47 9.66 -11.63
N ARG A 10 0.67 8.61 -11.41
CA ARG A 10 -0.71 8.72 -10.89
C ARG A 10 -0.94 7.96 -9.60
N ILE A 11 -0.17 6.90 -9.35
CA ILE A 11 -0.41 5.96 -8.27
C ILE A 11 0.86 5.76 -7.44
N GLU A 12 0.67 5.64 -6.12
CA GLU A 12 1.66 5.13 -5.17
C GLU A 12 1.10 3.88 -4.50
N ILE A 13 1.91 2.82 -4.45
CA ILE A 13 1.60 1.56 -3.77
C ILE A 13 2.58 1.37 -2.62
N HIS A 14 2.05 1.31 -1.41
CA HIS A 14 2.82 0.99 -0.22
C HIS A 14 2.52 -0.44 0.21
N ARG A 15 3.56 -1.22 0.51
CA ARG A 15 3.46 -2.57 1.08
C ARG A 15 3.86 -2.54 2.54
N VAL A 16 3.02 -3.11 3.40
CA VAL A 16 3.28 -3.32 4.82
C VAL A 16 3.09 -4.80 5.11
N VAL A 17 4.14 -5.43 5.63
CA VAL A 17 4.05 -6.82 6.12
C VAL A 17 3.57 -6.78 7.56
N VAL A 18 2.48 -7.48 7.85
CA VAL A 18 1.89 -7.55 9.20
C VAL A 18 1.97 -8.98 9.73
N GLY A 19 2.59 -9.14 10.90
CA GLY A 19 2.73 -10.45 11.54
C GLY A 19 3.80 -11.35 10.92
N SER A 20 3.71 -12.65 11.22
CA SER A 20 4.75 -13.65 10.93
C SER A 20 4.64 -14.31 9.55
N TYR A 21 3.48 -14.18 8.90
CA TYR A 21 3.20 -14.71 7.56
C TYR A 21 3.19 -13.56 6.56
N ASP A 22 3.33 -13.84 5.27
CA ASP A 22 3.27 -12.89 4.16
C ASP A 22 1.90 -12.21 3.98
N ASN A 23 1.30 -11.77 5.08
CA ASN A 23 0.08 -11.00 5.13
C ASN A 23 0.43 -9.55 4.79
N ASN A 24 0.27 -9.24 3.51
CA ASN A 24 0.75 -8.01 2.91
C ASN A 24 -0.41 -7.05 2.80
N VAL A 25 -0.44 -6.06 3.69
CA VAL A 25 -1.35 -4.94 3.55
C VAL A 25 -0.80 -4.00 2.49
N PHE A 26 -1.61 -3.71 1.48
CA PHE A 26 -1.28 -2.71 0.47
C PHE A 26 -2.13 -1.46 0.65
N VAL A 27 -1.49 -0.30 0.59
CA VAL A 27 -2.16 0.99 0.45
C VAL A 27 -1.92 1.47 -0.98
N LEU A 28 -2.99 1.52 -1.78
CA LEU A 28 -2.97 2.10 -3.11
C LEU A 28 -3.55 3.50 -3.01
N ARG A 29 -2.75 4.51 -3.37
CA ARG A 29 -3.12 5.92 -3.28
C ARG A 29 -3.10 6.58 -4.66
N CYS A 30 -4.16 7.33 -4.96
CA CYS A 30 -4.20 8.27 -6.08
C CYS A 30 -3.40 9.53 -5.73
N ARG A 31 -2.44 9.92 -6.57
CA ARG A 31 -1.60 11.11 -6.35
C ARG A 31 -2.34 12.41 -6.63
N ASP A 32 -3.30 12.38 -7.57
CA ASP A 32 -4.07 13.55 -7.97
C ASP A 32 -5.14 13.94 -6.94
N THR A 33 -5.87 12.94 -6.43
CA THR A 33 -6.98 13.18 -5.48
C THR A 33 -6.59 12.95 -4.02
N GLY A 34 -5.52 12.19 -3.77
CA GLY A 34 -5.13 11.77 -2.42
C GLY A 34 -5.97 10.62 -1.86
N GLU A 35 -7.01 10.19 -2.57
CA GLU A 35 -7.84 9.05 -2.14
C GLU A 35 -7.04 7.75 -2.13
N ALA A 36 -7.42 6.84 -1.24
CA ALA A 36 -6.71 5.59 -1.07
C ALA A 36 -7.65 4.44 -0.74
N VAL A 37 -7.23 3.23 -1.14
CA VAL A 37 -7.86 1.97 -0.78
C VAL A 37 -6.85 1.08 -0.06
N LEU A 38 -7.34 0.38 0.95
CA LEU A 38 -6.62 -0.65 1.69
C LEU A 38 -6.99 -2.02 1.14
N ILE A 39 -5.97 -2.79 0.76
CA ILE A 39 -6.13 -4.14 0.21
C ILE A 39 -5.49 -5.13 1.19
N ASP A 40 -6.21 -6.21 1.45
CA ASP A 40 -5.79 -7.32 2.32
C ASP A 40 -5.50 -6.89 3.77
N ALA A 41 -6.28 -5.92 4.27
CA ALA A 41 -6.24 -5.52 5.67
C ALA A 41 -6.83 -6.63 6.55
N ALA A 42 -6.00 -7.58 6.95
CA ALA A 42 -6.35 -8.57 7.96
C ALA A 42 -6.30 -7.94 9.37
N ASN A 43 -7.32 -8.22 10.18
CA ASN A 43 -7.52 -7.72 11.54
C ASN A 43 -6.85 -8.61 12.60
#